data_AF-A0A357X161-F1
#
_entry.id   AF-A0A357X161-F1
#
_cell.length_a   1.000
_cell.length_b   1.000
_cell.length_c   1.000
_cell.angle_alpha   90.00
_cell.angle_beta   90.00
_cell.angle_gamma   90.00
#
_symmetry.space_group_name_H-M   'P 1'
#
loop_
_entity.id
_entity.type
_entity.pdbx_description
1 polymer ?
#
loop_
_entity_poly.entity_id
_entity_poly.type
_entity_poly.pdbx_seq_one_letter_code
_entity_poly.pdbx_strand_id
1 'polypeptide(L)'
;MLTATQKKLVEDNEKLIWYTLYKYNYRPARDWYGIAAIGLCKAAQAYNPAKSTFAYVAVLRIKSECHHEAERRNLQRHFTVTSLDAPLMSQNDNDVRTLGDIVPFYADFNGAENRVIACQMLRSLPDG
;
A
#
# COMPACT_ATOMS: atom_id res chain seq x y z
N MET A 1 -0.88 -1.79 -19.00
CA MET A 1 -2.15 -1.78 -19.76
C MET A 1 -2.55 -3.23 -20.03
N LEU A 2 -3.82 -3.60 -19.85
CA LEU A 2 -4.32 -4.96 -20.13
C LEU A 2 -4.53 -5.16 -21.63
N THR A 3 -4.24 -6.37 -22.13
CA THR A 3 -4.61 -6.79 -23.49
C THR A 3 -6.12 -7.01 -23.61
N ALA A 4 -6.67 -7.06 -24.82
CA ALA A 4 -8.11 -7.31 -25.04
C ALA A 4 -8.58 -8.62 -24.38
N THR A 5 -7.80 -9.69 -24.51
CA THR A 5 -8.09 -10.98 -23.88
C THR A 5 -8.11 -10.89 -22.35
N GLN A 6 -7.17 -10.15 -21.75
CA GLN A 6 -7.12 -9.96 -20.30
C GLN A 6 -8.28 -9.10 -19.80
N LYS A 7 -8.70 -8.07 -20.57
CA LYS A 7 -9.88 -7.27 -20.24
C LYS A 7 -11.14 -8.12 -20.19
N LYS A 8 -11.35 -8.94 -21.23
CA LYS A 8 -12.49 -9.87 -21.26
C LYS A 8 -12.47 -10.84 -20.07
N LEU A 9 -11.28 -11.36 -19.72
CA LEU A 9 -11.13 -12.24 -18.57
C LEU A 9 -11.52 -11.55 -17.25
N VAL A 10 -11.22 -10.26 -17.09
CA VAL A 10 -11.63 -9.46 -15.94
C VAL A 10 -13.15 -9.26 -15.93
N GLU A 11 -13.73 -8.85 -17.05
CA GLU A 11 -15.18 -8.61 -17.21
C GLU A 11 -16.00 -9.87 -16.90
N ASP A 12 -15.60 -11.02 -17.47
CA ASP A 12 -16.28 -12.31 -17.28
C ASP A 12 -16.25 -12.79 -15.82
N ASN A 13 -15.31 -12.28 -15.01
CA ASN A 13 -15.03 -12.75 -13.66
C ASN A 13 -15.19 -11.66 -12.57
N GLU A 14 -15.78 -10.50 -12.89
CA GLU A 14 -15.95 -9.38 -11.96
C GLU A 14 -16.65 -9.81 -10.66
N LYS A 15 -17.59 -10.77 -10.74
CA LYS A 15 -18.30 -11.32 -9.58
C LYS A 15 -17.38 -11.91 -8.50
N LEU A 16 -16.16 -12.31 -8.86
CA LEU A 16 -15.15 -12.79 -7.90
C LEU A 16 -14.69 -11.69 -6.94
N ILE A 17 -14.81 -10.41 -7.30
CA ILE A 17 -14.57 -9.28 -6.39
C ILE A 17 -15.52 -9.38 -5.22
N TRP A 18 -16.83 -9.40 -5.49
CA TRP A 18 -17.84 -9.49 -4.45
C TRP A 18 -17.68 -10.76 -3.62
N TYR A 19 -17.55 -11.92 -4.27
CA TYR A 19 -17.29 -13.19 -3.57
C TYR A 19 -16.13 -13.08 -2.58
N THR A 20 -14.99 -12.53 -3.02
CA THR A 20 -13.78 -12.42 -2.18
C THR A 20 -14.00 -11.45 -1.03
N LEU A 21 -14.58 -10.27 -1.28
CA LEU A 21 -14.86 -9.27 -0.25
C LEU A 21 -15.84 -9.81 0.80
N TYR A 22 -16.88 -10.54 0.38
CA TYR A 22 -17.84 -11.18 1.30
C TYR A 22 -17.18 -12.27 2.12
N LYS A 23 -16.42 -13.18 1.48
CA LYS A 23 -15.76 -14.32 2.11
C LYS A 23 -14.73 -13.94 3.17
N TYR A 24 -13.93 -12.89 2.92
CA TYR A 24 -12.85 -12.46 3.81
C TYR A 24 -13.21 -11.25 4.69
N ASN A 25 -14.50 -10.92 4.77
CA ASN A 25 -15.04 -9.88 5.65
C ASN A 25 -14.47 -8.46 5.45
N TYR A 26 -14.10 -8.11 4.22
CA TYR A 26 -13.78 -6.73 3.88
C TYR A 26 -15.08 -5.92 3.79
N ARG A 27 -15.32 -5.05 4.78
CA ARG A 27 -16.55 -4.27 4.94
C ARG A 27 -16.26 -2.77 5.19
N PRO A 28 -17.15 -1.87 4.73
CA PRO A 28 -18.23 -2.14 3.79
C PRO A 28 -17.66 -2.44 2.39
N ALA A 29 -18.26 -3.38 1.65
CA ALA A 29 -17.64 -3.92 0.44
C ALA A 29 -17.39 -2.86 -0.67
N ARG A 30 -18.18 -1.77 -0.72
CA ARG A 30 -17.96 -0.67 -1.68
C ARG A 30 -16.61 0.01 -1.50
N ASP A 31 -16.16 0.21 -0.26
CA ASP A 31 -14.90 0.92 0.05
C ASP A 31 -13.66 0.11 -0.39
N TRP A 32 -13.84 -1.19 -0.59
CA TRP A 32 -12.80 -2.12 -0.99
C TRP A 32 -12.89 -2.49 -2.48
N TYR A 33 -13.97 -2.12 -3.16
CA TYR A 33 -14.21 -2.51 -4.55
C TYR A 33 -13.07 -2.08 -5.49
N GLY A 34 -12.60 -0.83 -5.39
CA GLY A 34 -11.51 -0.33 -6.23
C GLY A 34 -10.21 -1.12 -6.04
N ILE A 35 -9.84 -1.40 -4.78
CA ILE A 35 -8.64 -2.17 -4.44
C ILE A 35 -8.75 -3.62 -4.92
N ALA A 36 -9.94 -4.21 -4.76
CA ALA A 36 -10.21 -5.55 -5.27
C ALA A 36 -10.17 -5.61 -6.81
N ALA A 37 -10.70 -4.60 -7.50
CA ALA A 37 -10.63 -4.51 -8.96
C ALA A 37 -9.18 -4.43 -9.48
N ILE A 38 -8.29 -3.72 -8.76
CA ILE A 38 -6.85 -3.72 -9.04
C ILE A 38 -6.29 -5.14 -8.91
N GLY A 39 -6.64 -5.86 -7.84
CA GLY A 39 -6.23 -7.25 -7.63
C GLY A 39 -6.69 -8.19 -8.76
N LEU A 40 -7.92 -8.02 -9.24
CA LEU A 40 -8.45 -8.81 -10.36
C LEU A 40 -7.70 -8.49 -11.68
N CYS A 41 -7.41 -7.22 -11.95
CA CYS A 41 -6.59 -6.83 -13.10
C CYS A 41 -5.18 -7.43 -13.04
N LYS A 42 -4.55 -7.42 -11.86
CA LYS A 42 -3.23 -8.05 -11.63
C LYS A 42 -3.30 -9.58 -11.81
N ALA A 43 -4.41 -10.21 -11.42
CA ALA A 43 -4.63 -11.63 -11.65
C ALA A 43 -4.69 -11.96 -13.15
N ALA A 44 -5.37 -11.15 -13.97
CA ALA A 44 -5.43 -11.34 -15.41
C ALA A 44 -4.06 -11.22 -16.09
N GLN A 45 -3.18 -10.35 -15.58
CA GLN A 45 -1.81 -10.22 -16.08
C GLN A 45 -0.93 -11.43 -15.71
N ALA A 46 -1.09 -11.95 -14.50
CA ALA A 46 -0.29 -13.06 -13.98
C ALA A 46 -0.86 -14.45 -14.29
N TYR A 47 -2.02 -14.53 -14.95
CA TYR A 47 -2.71 -15.79 -15.16
C TYR A 47 -1.94 -16.70 -16.10
N ASN A 48 -1.72 -17.94 -15.65
CA ASN A 48 -1.17 -19.00 -16.46
C ASN A 48 -2.09 -20.23 -16.37
N PRO A 49 -2.76 -20.63 -17.47
CA PRO A 49 -3.70 -21.74 -17.46
C PRO A 49 -3.05 -23.10 -17.18
N ALA A 50 -1.74 -23.26 -17.41
CA ALA A 50 -1.02 -24.49 -17.11
C ALA A 50 -0.77 -24.70 -15.60
N LYS A 51 -0.89 -23.65 -14.78
CA LYS A 51 -0.59 -23.71 -13.34
C LYS A 51 -1.83 -23.80 -12.46
N SER A 52 -2.93 -23.13 -12.83
CA SER A 52 -4.13 -23.07 -12.00
C SER A 52 -5.34 -22.54 -12.77
N THR A 53 -6.51 -22.54 -12.12
CA THR A 53 -7.72 -21.87 -12.60
C THR A 53 -7.62 -20.37 -12.39
N PHE A 54 -8.26 -19.60 -13.27
CA PHE A 54 -8.27 -18.14 -13.13
C PHE A 54 -8.89 -17.70 -11.81
N ALA A 55 -10.00 -18.34 -11.41
CA ALA A 55 -10.71 -18.02 -10.18
C ALA A 55 -9.82 -18.13 -8.94
N TYR A 56 -8.97 -19.16 -8.86
CA TYR A 56 -8.02 -19.32 -7.76
C TYR A 56 -7.02 -18.15 -7.71
N VAL A 57 -6.40 -17.83 -8.86
CA VAL A 57 -5.43 -16.72 -8.97
C VAL A 57 -6.08 -15.38 -8.64
N ALA A 58 -7.31 -15.15 -9.12
CA ALA A 58 -8.08 -13.94 -8.85
C ALA A 58 -8.35 -13.75 -7.35
N VAL A 59 -8.91 -14.76 -6.67
CA VAL A 59 -9.19 -14.69 -5.23
C VAL A 59 -7.91 -14.42 -4.44
N LEU A 60 -6.80 -15.08 -4.79
CA LEU A 60 -5.52 -14.89 -4.13
C LEU A 60 -5.01 -13.45 -4.26
N ARG A 61 -5.03 -12.90 -5.49
CA ARG A 61 -4.55 -11.53 -5.76
C ARG A 61 -5.46 -10.47 -5.16
N ILE A 62 -6.78 -10.62 -5.30
CA ILE A 62 -7.75 -9.70 -4.67
C ILE A 62 -7.53 -9.65 -3.15
N LYS A 63 -7.41 -10.81 -2.51
CA LYS A 63 -7.17 -10.90 -1.06
C LYS A 63 -5.85 -10.21 -0.67
N SER A 64 -4.79 -10.43 -1.43
CA SER A 64 -3.47 -9.84 -1.16
C SER A 64 -3.50 -8.32 -1.24
N GLU A 65 -4.13 -7.74 -2.27
CA GLU A 65 -4.23 -6.28 -2.39
C GLU A 65 -5.06 -5.67 -1.26
N CYS A 66 -6.19 -6.29 -0.90
CA CYS A 66 -6.99 -5.82 0.23
C CYS A 66 -6.24 -5.93 1.56
N HIS A 67 -5.46 -7.00 1.75
CA HIS A 67 -4.65 -7.17 2.97
C HIS A 67 -3.58 -6.09 3.09
N HIS A 68 -2.80 -5.85 2.02
CA HIS A 68 -1.75 -4.82 2.04
C HIS A 68 -2.34 -3.43 2.27
N GLU A 69 -3.50 -3.13 1.68
CA GLU A 69 -4.19 -1.87 1.90
C GLU A 69 -4.70 -1.74 3.35
N ALA A 70 -5.24 -2.82 3.93
CA ALA A 70 -5.65 -2.83 5.34
C ALA A 70 -4.47 -2.57 6.27
N GLU A 71 -3.35 -3.24 6.03
CA GLU A 71 -2.11 -3.05 6.77
C GLU A 71 -1.59 -1.61 6.62
N ARG A 72 -1.57 -1.07 5.40
CA ARG A 72 -1.20 0.33 5.14
C ARG A 72 -2.09 1.31 5.92
N ARG A 73 -3.42 1.11 5.91
CA ARG A 73 -4.38 1.94 6.66
C ARG A 73 -4.17 1.83 8.17
N ASN A 74 -3.87 0.64 8.69
CA ASN A 74 -3.58 0.44 10.11
C ASN A 74 -2.29 1.15 10.52
N LEU A 75 -1.22 1.02 9.73
CA LEU A 75 0.03 1.74 9.98
C LEU A 75 -0.21 3.26 9.99
N GLN A 76 -0.95 3.79 9.01
CA GLN A 76 -1.30 5.22 8.98
C GLN A 76 -2.07 5.72 10.20
N ARG A 77 -2.83 4.85 10.88
CA ARG A 77 -3.52 5.20 12.12
C ARG A 77 -2.59 5.26 13.33
N HIS A 78 -1.47 4.56 13.29
CA HIS A 78 -0.53 4.47 14.41
C HIS A 78 0.59 5.52 14.36
N PHE A 79 0.74 6.25 13.25
CA PHE A 79 1.75 7.31 13.12
C PHE A 79 1.09 8.68 12.97
N THR A 80 1.53 9.65 13.78
CA THR A 80 1.21 11.05 13.58
C THR A 80 1.95 11.55 12.34
N VAL A 81 1.22 11.97 11.32
CA VAL A 81 1.80 12.61 10.14
C VAL A 81 2.03 14.09 10.42
N THR A 82 3.17 14.61 10.01
CA THR A 82 3.48 16.05 10.05
C THR A 82 4.04 16.48 8.70
N SER A 83 3.93 17.77 8.38
CA SER A 83 4.49 18.30 7.13
C SER A 83 6.02 18.21 7.15
N LEU A 84 6.63 18.03 5.99
CA LEU A 84 8.09 18.14 5.88
C LEU A 84 8.57 19.53 6.29
N ASP A 85 7.77 20.55 5.99
CA ASP A 85 8.03 21.95 6.30
C ASP A 85 7.56 22.35 7.71
N ALA A 86 6.99 21.40 8.48
CA ALA A 86 6.57 21.70 9.84
C ALA A 86 7.80 21.94 10.72
N PRO A 87 7.82 23.04 11.50
CA PRO A 87 8.94 23.33 12.39
C PRO A 87 9.03 22.26 13.49
N LEU A 88 10.21 21.66 13.61
CA LEU A 88 10.58 20.80 14.72
C LEU A 88 11.00 21.67 15.89
N MET A 89 10.40 21.42 17.05
CA MET A 89 10.74 22.12 18.28
C MET A 89 12.16 21.70 18.70
N SER A 90 13.11 22.63 18.60
CA SER A 90 14.49 22.49 19.09
C SER A 90 14.57 23.00 20.54
N GLN A 91 15.41 22.37 21.39
CA GLN A 91 15.67 22.85 22.76
C GLN A 91 16.32 24.25 22.81
N ASN A 92 16.80 24.77 21.69
CA ASN A 92 17.32 26.14 21.57
C ASN A 92 16.42 26.96 20.65
N ASP A 93 15.83 28.04 21.20
CA ASP A 93 14.83 28.92 20.57
C ASP A 93 15.22 29.54 19.21
N ASN A 94 16.49 29.44 18.80
CA ASN A 94 17.02 30.10 17.60
C ASN A 94 17.32 29.17 16.41
N ASP A 95 17.16 27.84 16.53
CA ASP A 95 17.43 26.90 15.42
C ASP A 95 16.16 26.11 15.07
N VAL A 96 15.25 26.75 14.32
CA VAL A 96 14.04 26.11 13.81
C VAL A 96 14.42 25.27 12.60
N ARG A 97 14.43 23.95 12.77
CA ARG A 97 14.66 22.98 11.68
C ARG A 97 13.35 22.35 11.25
N THR A 98 13.27 21.94 10.00
CA THR A 98 12.15 21.17 9.46
C THR A 98 12.58 19.72 9.22
N LEU A 99 11.62 18.81 9.04
CA LEU A 99 11.97 17.44 8.61
C LEU A 99 12.61 17.44 7.21
N GLY A 100 12.26 18.40 6.36
CA GLY A 100 12.87 18.59 5.05
C GLY A 100 14.38 18.89 5.11
N ASP A 101 14.84 19.56 6.17
CA ASP A 101 16.26 19.86 6.38
C ASP A 101 17.07 18.65 6.86
N ILE A 102 16.40 17.68 7.50
CA ILE A 102 17.04 16.50 8.10
C ILE A 102 17.06 15.32 7.12
N VAL A 103 16.01 15.19 6.31
CA VAL A 103 15.89 14.08 5.38
C VAL A 103 16.74 14.36 4.14
N PRO A 104 17.75 13.53 3.82
CA PRO A 104 18.52 13.70 2.60
C PRO A 104 17.59 13.60 1.39
N PHE A 105 17.60 14.63 0.54
CA PHE A 105 16.68 14.87 -0.59
C PHE A 105 16.59 13.72 -1.63
N TYR A 106 17.34 12.63 -1.49
CA TYR A 106 17.45 11.55 -2.47
C TYR A 106 17.43 10.12 -1.90
N ALA A 107 16.85 9.89 -0.72
CA ALA A 107 16.63 8.52 -0.27
C ALA A 107 15.36 7.95 -0.95
N ASP A 108 15.53 7.19 -2.03
CA ASP A 108 14.48 6.31 -2.56
C ASP A 108 14.08 5.30 -1.48
N PHE A 109 13.06 5.60 -0.67
CA PHE A 109 12.62 4.75 0.44
C PHE A 109 12.03 3.40 0.01
N ASN A 110 11.99 3.09 -1.30
CA ASN A 110 11.58 1.76 -1.77
C ASN A 110 12.62 0.68 -1.45
N GLY A 111 13.90 1.05 -1.29
CA GLY A 111 14.96 0.15 -0.83
C GLY A 111 14.78 -0.24 0.63
N ALA A 112 14.97 -1.53 0.97
CA ALA A 112 14.93 -2.00 2.36
C ALA A 112 16.00 -1.30 3.24
N GLU A 113 17.14 -0.96 2.66
CA GLU A 113 18.27 -0.29 3.32
C GLU A 113 17.94 1.17 3.70
N ASN A 114 17.25 1.89 2.82
CA ASN A 114 16.87 3.28 3.05
C ASN A 114 15.83 3.43 4.18
N ARG A 115 15.00 2.40 4.39
CA ARG A 115 14.07 2.34 5.55
C ARG A 115 14.81 2.19 6.87
N VAL A 116 15.92 1.42 6.90
CA VAL A 116 16.72 1.23 8.11
C VAL A 116 17.43 2.52 8.51
N ILE A 117 17.99 3.24 7.53
CA ILE A 117 18.67 4.52 7.75
C ILE A 117 17.69 5.57 8.27
N ALA A 118 16.50 5.69 7.67
CA ALA A 118 15.45 6.59 8.15
C ALA A 118 15.05 6.29 9.60
N CYS A 119 14.88 5.00 9.94
CA CYS A 119 14.56 4.58 11.31
C CYS A 119 15.67 4.90 12.30
N GLN A 120 16.94 4.80 11.90
CA GLN A 120 18.09 5.17 12.74
C GLN A 120 18.17 6.67 12.99
N MET A 121 17.93 7.49 11.96
CA MET A 121 17.91 8.95 12.11
C MET A 121 16.78 9.42 13.02
N LEU A 122 15.57 8.86 12.86
CA LEU A 122 14.43 9.21 13.71
C LEU A 122 14.64 8.82 15.18
N ARG A 123 15.35 7.71 15.47
CA ARG A 123 15.70 7.29 16.84
C ARG A 123 16.80 8.12 17.48
N SER A 124 17.55 8.89 16.69
CA SER A 124 18.60 9.79 17.20
C SER A 124 18.09 11.19 17.53
N LEU A 125 16.82 11.48 17.22
CA LEU A 125 16.17 12.71 17.66
C LEU A 125 15.84 12.60 19.15
N PRO A 126 16.04 13.67 19.93
CA PRO A 126 15.71 13.67 21.35
C PRO A 126 14.20 13.46 21.53
N ASP A 127 13.84 12.57 22.45
CA ASP A 127 12.45 12.42 22.88
C ASP A 127 11.98 13.76 23.45
N GLY A 128 10.93 14.31 22.85
CA GLY A 128 10.23 15.50 23.34
C GLY A 128 9.42 15.22 24.59
#